data_AF-A0A1I6FDB9-F1
#
_entry.id   AF-A0A1I6FDB9-F1
#
_cell.length_a   1.000
_cell.length_b   1.000
_cell.length_c   1.000
_cell.angle_alpha   90.00
_cell.angle_beta   90.00
_cell.angle_gamma   90.00
#
_symmetry.space_group_name_H-M   'P 1'
#
loop_
_entity.id
_entity.type
_entity.pdbx_description
1 polymer ?
#
loop_
_entity_poly.entity_id
_entity_poly.type
_entity_poly.pdbx_seq_one_letter_code
_entity_poly.pdbx_strand_id
1 'polypeptide(L)'
;MQTEDDVDLFSKPALTTEAGPNLKDGRTPRGLTPGGWVRTTGWLQVGDHPVSSALLAAVVGLLGAVVVAAALVGTHPVAAGVLVLTTPVVCGGAWWLFTTRLKPASPARNIGTTPADELAPGDNVRLFGSIGPVGRVAAVAIGEDVEVDFHGGARQSWPRDRTVHLVRLLG
;
A
#
# COMPACT_ATOMS: atom_id res chain seq x y z
N MET A 1 -12.24 -8.36 50.24
CA MET A 1 -12.81 -8.96 49.03
C MET A 1 -13.02 -7.80 48.06
N GLN A 2 -12.02 -7.58 47.20
CA GLN A 2 -11.91 -6.41 46.34
C GLN A 2 -11.44 -6.97 44.99
N THR A 3 -12.33 -6.94 44.01
CA THR A 3 -12.09 -7.35 42.63
C THR A 3 -11.51 -6.14 41.90
N GLU A 4 -10.22 -6.17 41.59
CA GLU A 4 -9.54 -5.20 40.72
C GLU A 4 -8.93 -5.95 39.53
N ASP A 5 -9.79 -6.39 38.62
CA ASP A 5 -9.42 -6.64 37.23
C ASP A 5 -10.11 -5.53 36.40
N ASP A 6 -9.60 -4.30 36.53
CA ASP A 6 -9.97 -3.20 35.64
C ASP A 6 -9.17 -3.35 34.35
N VAL A 7 -9.70 -4.18 33.43
CA VAL A 7 -9.17 -4.32 32.08
C VAL A 7 -9.61 -3.09 31.30
N ASP A 8 -8.74 -2.08 31.23
CA ASP A 8 -8.95 -0.89 30.42
C ASP A 8 -8.85 -1.23 28.91
N LEU A 9 -9.99 -1.60 28.33
CA LEU A 9 -10.17 -1.88 26.91
C LEU A 9 -10.03 -0.64 26.01
N PHE A 10 -9.87 0.55 26.59
CA PHE A 10 -9.77 1.83 25.88
C PHE A 10 -8.41 2.51 26.04
N SER A 11 -7.50 1.90 26.78
CA SER A 11 -6.08 2.25 26.76
C SER A 11 -5.58 2.14 25.32
N LYS A 12 -5.33 3.28 24.68
CA LYS A 12 -4.51 3.32 23.47
C LYS A 12 -3.22 2.57 23.79
N PRO A 13 -2.77 1.62 22.96
CA PRO A 13 -1.48 0.99 23.18
C PRO A 13 -0.47 2.11 23.36
N ALA A 14 0.25 2.08 24.48
CA ALA A 14 1.35 2.98 24.72
C ALA A 14 2.17 2.99 23.45
N LEU A 15 2.27 4.16 22.82
CA LEU A 15 3.27 4.44 21.80
C LEU A 15 4.60 4.20 22.50
N THR A 16 5.06 2.95 22.48
CA THR A 16 6.42 2.61 22.81
C THR A 16 7.27 3.54 21.97
N THR A 17 8.11 4.31 22.67
CA THR A 17 8.99 5.35 22.16
C THR A 17 10.10 4.78 21.25
N GLU A 18 9.82 3.66 20.57
CA GLU A 18 10.61 3.17 19.47
C GLU A 18 10.19 3.94 18.23
N ALA A 19 11.14 4.70 17.69
CA ALA A 19 10.95 5.55 16.53
C ALA A 19 10.21 4.78 15.42
N GLY A 20 9.09 5.34 14.95
CA GLY A 20 8.24 4.75 13.92
C GLY A 20 8.99 4.44 12.61
N PRO A 21 8.30 3.98 11.55
CA PRO A 21 8.96 3.76 10.27
C PRO A 21 9.65 5.05 9.83
N ASN A 22 10.96 5.01 9.67
CA ASN A 22 11.79 6.15 9.26
C ASN A 22 12.46 5.82 7.93
N LEU A 23 12.65 6.85 7.12
CA LEU A 23 13.52 6.79 5.95
C LEU A 23 14.98 6.58 6.41
N LYS A 24 15.85 6.17 5.48
CA LYS A 24 17.29 5.97 5.77
C LYS A 24 17.98 7.20 6.36
N ASP A 25 17.47 8.38 6.07
CA ASP A 25 17.96 9.67 6.53
C ASP A 25 17.27 10.17 7.81
N GLY A 26 16.44 9.33 8.44
CA GLY A 26 15.74 9.64 9.68
C GLY A 26 14.45 10.46 9.52
N ARG A 27 14.08 10.86 8.30
CA ARG A 27 12.82 11.59 8.06
C ARG A 27 11.61 10.66 8.14
N THR A 28 10.47 11.21 8.54
CA THR A 28 9.18 10.50 8.49
C THR A 28 8.79 10.22 7.03
N PRO A 29 8.46 8.98 6.68
CA PRO A 29 8.02 8.61 5.35
C PRO A 29 6.71 9.32 5.00
N ARG A 30 6.64 9.85 3.78
CA ARG A 30 5.40 10.38 3.21
C ARG A 30 4.38 9.26 3.03
N GLY A 31 3.13 9.56 3.36
CA GLY A 31 2.03 8.59 3.28
C GLY A 31 1.92 7.66 4.49
N LEU A 32 2.60 7.98 5.61
CA LEU A 32 2.38 7.34 6.90
C LEU A 32 0.94 7.55 7.37
N THR A 33 0.20 6.47 7.59
CA THR A 33 -1.16 6.49 8.13
C THR A 33 -1.13 6.56 9.66
N PRO A 34 -2.24 6.95 10.33
CA PRO A 34 -2.35 6.86 11.78
C PRO A 34 -2.14 5.43 12.33
N GLY A 35 -2.46 4.41 11.52
CA GLY A 35 -2.16 3.00 11.81
C GLY A 35 -0.70 2.58 11.55
N GLY A 36 0.17 3.56 11.27
CA GLY A 36 1.62 3.40 11.10
C GLY A 36 2.08 2.67 9.83
N TRP A 37 1.20 2.58 8.84
CA TRP A 37 1.54 2.03 7.52
C TRP A 37 2.02 3.12 6.59
N VAL A 38 3.05 2.82 5.81
CA VAL A 38 3.55 3.72 4.77
C VAL A 38 2.90 3.34 3.44
N ARG A 39 2.04 4.23 2.91
CA ARG A 39 1.54 4.11 1.55
C ARG A 39 2.71 4.16 0.56
N THR A 40 2.70 3.29 -0.44
CA THR A 40 3.68 3.28 -1.55
C THR A 40 2.99 3.73 -2.85
N THR A 41 3.74 4.34 -3.77
CA THR A 41 3.18 5.02 -4.95
C THR A 41 2.54 4.08 -5.96
N GLY A 42 1.45 4.52 -6.60
CA GLY A 42 0.98 3.98 -7.89
C GLY A 42 -0.06 2.86 -7.85
N TRP A 43 -0.49 2.39 -6.68
CA TRP A 43 -1.37 1.22 -6.57
C TRP A 43 -2.57 1.47 -5.65
N LEU A 44 -3.70 0.87 -6.01
CA LEU A 44 -4.90 0.76 -5.20
C LEU A 44 -5.02 -0.69 -4.73
N GLN A 45 -5.55 -0.92 -3.54
CA GLN A 45 -5.78 -2.27 -3.03
C GLN A 45 -7.28 -2.59 -3.10
N VAL A 46 -7.63 -3.68 -3.77
CA VAL A 46 -9.00 -4.21 -3.85
C VAL A 46 -9.00 -5.59 -3.23
N GLY A 47 -9.46 -5.69 -1.98
CA GLY A 47 -9.29 -6.90 -1.16
C GLY A 47 -7.81 -7.23 -0.96
N ASP A 48 -7.42 -8.46 -1.32
CA ASP A 48 -6.04 -8.94 -1.23
C ASP A 48 -5.23 -8.72 -2.52
N HIS A 49 -5.81 -8.06 -3.53
CA HIS A 49 -5.16 -7.87 -4.82
C HIS A 49 -4.65 -6.43 -5.01
N PRO A 50 -3.35 -6.24 -5.27
CA PRO A 50 -2.81 -4.95 -5.67
C PRO A 50 -3.19 -4.64 -7.13
N VAL A 51 -3.82 -3.48 -7.36
CA VAL A 51 -4.25 -3.02 -8.68
C VAL A 51 -3.52 -1.73 -9.04
N SER A 52 -2.97 -1.63 -10.26
CA SER A 52 -2.33 -0.39 -10.70
C SER A 52 -3.39 0.70 -10.80
N SER A 53 -3.22 1.76 -10.01
CA SER A 53 -4.12 2.91 -10.07
C SER A 53 -4.01 3.64 -11.41
N ALA A 54 -2.84 3.59 -12.07
CA ALA A 54 -2.64 4.10 -13.41
C ALA A 54 -3.34 3.24 -14.47
N LEU A 55 -3.33 1.91 -14.32
CA LEU A 55 -4.10 1.02 -15.19
C LEU A 55 -5.60 1.26 -15.01
N LEU A 56 -6.08 1.42 -13.78
CA LEU A 56 -7.48 1.73 -13.51
C LEU A 56 -7.89 3.06 -14.19
N ALA A 57 -7.05 4.09 -14.07
CA ALA A 57 -7.26 5.37 -14.77
C ALA A 57 -7.27 5.20 -16.30
N ALA A 58 -6.39 4.37 -16.85
CA ALA A 58 -6.36 4.07 -18.28
C ALA A 58 -7.63 3.34 -18.74
N VAL A 59 -8.10 2.34 -17.98
CA VAL A 59 -9.33 1.59 -18.28
C VAL A 59 -10.55 2.51 -18.23
N VAL A 60 -10.68 3.35 -17.21
CA VAL A 60 -11.77 4.33 -17.12
C VAL A 60 -11.71 5.30 -18.30
N GLY A 61 -10.51 5.78 -18.66
CA GLY A 61 -10.29 6.61 -19.83
C GLY A 61 -10.72 5.93 -21.13
N LEU A 62 -10.36 4.66 -21.33
CA LEU A 62 -10.77 3.87 -22.49
C LEU A 62 -12.29 3.72 -22.57
N LEU A 63 -12.95 3.35 -21.46
CA LEU A 63 -14.40 3.18 -21.43
C LEU A 63 -15.12 4.49 -21.77
N GLY A 64 -14.68 5.61 -21.21
CA GLY A 64 -15.20 6.93 -21.57
C GLY A 64 -14.96 7.28 -23.05
N ALA A 65 -13.77 6.97 -23.57
CA ALA A 65 -13.43 7.22 -24.96
C ALA A 65 -14.30 6.40 -25.93
N VAL A 66 -14.59 5.13 -25.63
CA VAL A 66 -15.46 4.30 -26.46
C VAL A 66 -16.88 4.88 -26.56
N VAL A 67 -17.43 5.36 -25.44
CA VAL A 67 -18.77 5.99 -25.43
C VAL A 67 -18.80 7.24 -26.31
N VAL A 68 -17.79 8.12 -26.17
CA VAL A 68 -17.69 9.34 -26.97
C VAL A 68 -17.43 9.03 -28.45
N ALA A 69 -16.59 8.04 -28.74
CA ALA A 69 -16.28 7.60 -30.10
C ALA A 69 -17.52 7.03 -30.81
N ALA A 70 -18.39 6.30 -30.11
CA ALA A 70 -19.64 5.78 -30.67
C ALA A 70 -20.56 6.91 -31.18
N ALA A 71 -20.59 8.06 -30.50
CA ALA A 71 -21.34 9.23 -30.95
C ALA A 71 -20.67 9.95 -32.13
N LEU A 72 -19.33 9.93 -32.21
CA LEU A 72 -18.56 10.65 -33.22
C LEU A 72 -18.33 9.87 -34.51
N VAL A 73 -18.39 8.54 -34.49
CA VAL A 73 -17.92 7.70 -35.61
C VAL A 73 -18.63 7.99 -36.94
N GLY A 74 -19.91 8.37 -36.89
CA GLY A 74 -20.69 8.68 -38.09
C GLY A 74 -20.31 10.00 -38.77
N THR A 75 -19.72 10.94 -38.04
CA THR A 75 -19.36 12.28 -38.56
C THR A 75 -17.85 12.48 -38.66
N HIS A 76 -17.08 11.91 -37.73
CA HIS A 76 -15.64 12.10 -37.59
C HIS A 76 -14.93 10.77 -37.23
N PRO A 77 -14.90 9.79 -38.16
CA PRO A 77 -14.40 8.44 -37.87
C PRO A 77 -12.91 8.41 -37.48
N VAL A 78 -12.09 9.27 -38.09
CA VAL A 78 -10.65 9.37 -37.75
C VAL A 78 -10.47 9.92 -36.33
N ALA A 79 -11.22 10.96 -35.97
CA ALA A 79 -11.15 11.54 -34.62
C ALA A 79 -11.62 10.54 -33.56
N ALA A 80 -12.68 9.77 -33.84
CA ALA A 80 -13.15 8.70 -32.98
C ALA A 80 -12.07 7.62 -32.75
N GLY A 81 -11.37 7.19 -33.80
CA GLY A 81 -10.25 6.25 -33.70
C GLY A 81 -9.08 6.78 -32.87
N VAL A 82 -8.65 8.02 -33.13
CA VAL A 82 -7.58 8.68 -32.37
C VAL A 82 -7.95 8.78 -30.89
N LEU A 83 -9.19 9.17 -30.58
CA LEU A 83 -9.68 9.30 -29.21
C LEU A 83 -9.56 7.98 -28.43
N VAL A 84 -10.07 6.87 -28.99
CA VAL A 84 -10.00 5.54 -28.34
C VAL A 84 -8.56 5.10 -28.07
N LEU A 85 -7.63 5.39 -28.99
CA LEU A 85 -6.23 5.01 -28.84
C LEU A 85 -5.47 5.87 -27.84
N THR A 86 -5.73 7.18 -27.83
CA THR A 86 -4.91 8.15 -27.08
C THR A 86 -5.40 8.39 -25.66
N THR A 87 -6.71 8.43 -25.43
CA THR A 87 -7.28 8.69 -24.11
C THR A 87 -6.76 7.77 -23.00
N PRO A 88 -6.68 6.42 -23.15
CA PRO A 88 -6.15 5.56 -22.08
C PRO A 88 -4.69 5.90 -21.72
N VAL A 89 -3.87 6.19 -22.72
CA VAL A 89 -2.46 6.57 -22.53
C VAL A 89 -2.37 7.90 -21.79
N VAL A 90 -3.18 8.88 -22.17
CA VAL A 90 -3.23 10.20 -21.51
C VAL A 90 -3.72 10.07 -20.07
N CYS A 91 -4.83 9.35 -19.82
CA CYS A 91 -5.38 9.18 -18.48
C CYS A 91 -4.43 8.41 -17.55
N GLY A 92 -3.91 7.27 -18.01
CA GLY A 92 -2.95 6.49 -17.23
C GLY A 92 -1.64 7.24 -16.97
N GLY A 93 -1.10 7.89 -18.01
CA GLY A 93 0.12 8.69 -17.92
C GLY A 93 -0.03 9.92 -17.01
N ALA A 94 -1.15 10.65 -17.11
CA ALA A 94 -1.43 11.79 -16.25
C ALA A 94 -1.61 11.37 -14.79
N TRP A 95 -2.31 10.26 -14.54
CA TRP A 95 -2.46 9.73 -13.18
C TRP A 95 -1.13 9.25 -12.59
N TRP A 96 -0.33 8.54 -13.38
CA TRP A 96 1.02 8.15 -12.99
C TRP A 96 1.89 9.37 -12.68
N LEU A 97 1.87 10.39 -13.53
CA LEU A 97 2.63 11.62 -13.30
C LEU A 97 2.18 12.33 -12.03
N PHE A 98 0.86 12.42 -11.81
CA PHE A 98 0.29 13.02 -10.60
C PHE A 98 0.74 12.28 -9.33
N THR A 99 0.62 10.95 -9.33
CA THR A 99 0.97 10.12 -8.17
C THR A 99 2.48 10.02 -7.93
N THR A 100 3.32 10.20 -8.96
CA THR A 100 4.78 10.15 -8.83
C THR A 100 5.43 11.50 -8.60
N ARG A 101 4.89 12.60 -9.13
CA ARG A 101 5.49 13.95 -9.05
C ARG A 101 4.81 14.87 -8.06
N LEU A 102 3.48 14.87 -8.00
CA LEU A 102 2.72 15.84 -7.21
C LEU A 102 2.39 15.32 -5.81
N LYS A 103 2.14 14.01 -5.67
CA LYS A 103 1.95 13.36 -4.36
C LYS A 103 2.73 12.04 -4.25
N PRO A 104 4.08 12.07 -4.33
CA PRO A 104 4.88 10.86 -4.14
C PRO A 104 4.67 10.35 -2.71
N ALA A 105 4.10 9.15 -2.61
CA ALA A 105 4.23 8.31 -1.44
C ALA A 105 5.69 7.80 -1.35
N SER A 106 6.12 7.33 -0.17
CA SER A 106 7.54 6.98 0.00
C SER A 106 7.93 5.83 -0.93
N PRO A 107 9.05 5.95 -1.67
CA PRO A 107 9.55 4.87 -2.50
C PRO A 107 10.01 3.71 -1.62
N ALA A 108 9.74 2.49 -2.05
CA ALA A 108 10.04 1.30 -1.28
C ALA A 108 10.56 0.20 -2.21
N ARG A 109 11.72 -0.38 -1.89
CA ARG A 109 12.37 -1.43 -2.69
C ARG A 109 12.35 -2.74 -1.94
N ASN A 110 11.90 -3.81 -2.60
CA ASN A 110 11.96 -5.15 -2.04
C ASN A 110 13.43 -5.58 -1.97
N ILE A 111 13.85 -6.06 -0.81
CA ILE A 111 15.23 -6.50 -0.54
C ILE A 111 15.34 -8.01 -0.37
N GLY A 112 14.22 -8.70 -0.21
CA GLY A 112 14.17 -10.15 -0.07
C GLY A 112 12.77 -10.62 0.30
N THR A 113 12.70 -11.90 0.63
CA THR A 113 11.53 -12.57 1.19
C THR A 113 11.95 -13.34 2.43
N THR A 114 11.07 -13.43 3.41
CA THR A 114 11.27 -14.19 4.64
C THR A 114 9.98 -14.92 5.00
N PRO A 115 10.04 -16.12 5.60
CA PRO A 115 8.90 -16.72 6.29
C PRO A 115 8.35 -15.79 7.38
N ALA A 116 7.06 -15.89 7.70
CA ALA A 116 6.43 -15.04 8.70
C ALA A 116 7.01 -15.28 10.11
N ASP A 117 7.35 -16.52 10.44
CA ASP A 117 7.91 -16.91 11.73
C ASP A 117 9.37 -16.47 11.94
N GLU A 118 10.06 -16.07 10.87
CA GLU A 118 11.40 -15.50 10.91
C GLU A 118 11.41 -13.97 11.04
N LEU A 119 10.24 -13.33 11.11
CA LEU A 119 10.16 -11.87 11.24
C LEU A 119 10.72 -11.38 12.56
N ALA A 120 11.49 -10.29 12.49
CA ALA A 120 12.02 -9.62 13.66
C ALA A 120 11.38 -8.25 13.87
N PRO A 121 11.24 -7.80 15.13
CA PRO A 121 10.96 -6.40 15.44
C PRO A 121 11.91 -5.46 14.69
N GLY A 122 11.35 -4.42 14.09
CA GLY A 122 12.06 -3.44 13.28
C GLY A 122 12.04 -3.71 11.77
N ASP A 123 11.68 -4.92 11.33
CA ASP A 123 11.58 -5.24 9.90
C ASP A 123 10.49 -4.41 9.21
N ASN A 124 10.76 -4.01 7.98
CA ASN A 124 9.75 -3.37 7.14
C ASN A 124 9.24 -4.39 6.13
N VAL A 125 7.94 -4.68 6.16
CA VAL A 125 7.33 -5.70 5.33
C VAL A 125 6.17 -5.15 4.51
N ARG A 126 5.93 -5.75 3.36
CA ARG A 126 4.68 -5.49 2.63
C ARG A 126 3.56 -6.33 3.19
N LEU A 127 2.44 -5.67 3.47
CA LEU A 127 1.28 -6.31 4.06
C LEU A 127 0.56 -7.27 3.09
N PHE A 128 0.63 -7.01 1.78
CA PHE A 128 -0.18 -7.70 0.76
C PHE A 128 0.65 -8.23 -0.41
N GLY A 129 1.72 -8.99 -0.11
CA GLY A 129 2.57 -9.64 -1.10
C GLY A 129 3.74 -8.77 -1.57
N SER A 130 4.16 -8.90 -2.83
CA SER A 130 5.36 -8.20 -3.34
C SER A 130 5.13 -6.70 -3.62
N ILE A 131 3.91 -6.22 -3.45
CA ILE A 131 3.45 -4.85 -3.72
C ILE A 131 2.51 -4.40 -2.57
N GLY A 132 2.35 -3.09 -2.34
CA GLY A 132 1.39 -2.55 -1.37
C GLY A 132 2.00 -1.71 -0.24
N PRO A 133 1.18 -1.31 0.75
CA PRO A 133 1.65 -0.56 1.92
C PRO A 133 2.72 -1.34 2.68
N VAL A 134 3.63 -0.58 3.30
CA VAL A 134 4.70 -1.11 4.12
C VAL A 134 4.35 -0.91 5.59
N GLY A 135 4.35 -1.99 6.37
CA GLY A 135 4.27 -1.95 7.82
C GLY A 135 5.65 -2.19 8.43
N ARG A 136 5.97 -1.49 9.51
CA ARG A 136 7.15 -1.83 10.32
C ARG A 136 6.71 -2.72 11.47
N VAL A 137 7.32 -3.90 11.58
CA VAL A 137 7.06 -4.87 12.64
C VAL A 137 7.49 -4.26 13.97
N ALA A 138 6.58 -4.24 14.93
CA ALA A 138 6.84 -3.79 16.31
C ALA A 138 7.03 -5.00 17.23
N ALA A 139 6.20 -6.04 17.08
CA ALA A 139 6.33 -7.30 17.82
C ALA A 139 5.87 -8.48 16.96
N VAL A 140 6.41 -9.66 17.27
CA VAL A 140 6.04 -10.93 16.65
C VAL A 140 5.78 -11.93 17.78
N ALA A 141 4.61 -12.56 17.75
CA ALA A 141 4.25 -13.64 18.66
C ALA A 141 4.01 -14.92 17.84
N ILE A 142 4.75 -15.97 18.17
CA ILE A 142 4.67 -17.25 17.45
C ILE A 142 3.79 -18.21 18.25
N GLY A 143 2.57 -18.43 17.77
CA GLY A 143 1.59 -19.39 18.28
C GLY A 143 1.29 -20.45 17.22
N GLU A 144 0.04 -20.90 17.13
CA GLU A 144 -0.41 -21.73 15.99
C GLU A 144 -0.17 -20.98 14.66
N ASP A 145 -0.60 -19.71 14.63
CA ASP A 145 -0.24 -18.72 13.62
C ASP A 145 0.83 -17.75 14.16
N VAL A 146 1.43 -16.98 13.25
CA VAL A 146 2.31 -15.85 13.56
C VAL A 146 1.47 -14.60 13.66
N GLU A 147 1.38 -14.04 14.87
CA GLU A 147 0.77 -12.74 15.10
C GLU A 147 1.83 -11.65 15.01
N VAL A 148 1.58 -10.66 14.16
CA VAL A 148 2.48 -9.54 13.91
C VAL A 148 1.78 -8.25 14.28
N ASP A 149 2.34 -7.56 15.27
CA ASP A 149 1.96 -6.19 15.60
C ASP A 149 2.83 -5.21 14.83
N PHE A 150 2.20 -4.24 14.19
CA PHE A 150 2.89 -3.18 13.47
C PHE A 150 2.96 -1.90 14.31
N HIS A 151 4.01 -1.12 14.08
CA HIS A 151 4.04 0.27 14.54
C HIS A 151 2.78 0.97 14.04
N GLY A 152 2.08 1.66 14.95
CA GLY A 152 0.76 2.27 14.71
C GLY A 152 -0.43 1.42 15.14
N GLY A 153 -0.20 0.26 15.74
CA GLY A 153 -1.23 -0.52 16.46
C GLY A 153 -2.07 -1.46 15.59
N ALA A 154 -1.74 -1.59 14.31
CA ALA A 154 -2.37 -2.61 13.47
C ALA A 154 -1.81 -3.99 13.80
N ARG A 155 -2.65 -5.02 13.74
CA ARG A 155 -2.29 -6.43 13.96
C ARG A 155 -2.67 -7.28 12.76
N GLN A 156 -1.84 -8.26 12.44
CA GLN A 156 -2.12 -9.28 11.43
C GLN A 156 -1.81 -10.67 12.00
N SER A 157 -2.54 -11.67 11.52
CA SER A 157 -2.22 -13.08 11.76
C SER A 157 -1.91 -13.75 10.43
N TRP A 158 -0.81 -14.50 10.37
CA TRP A 158 -0.36 -15.20 9.19
C TRP A 158 0.03 -16.66 9.52
N PRO A 159 -0.18 -17.60 8.58
CA PRO A 159 0.45 -18.92 8.68
C PRO A 159 1.96 -18.79 8.80
N ARG A 160 2.61 -19.69 9.55
CA ARG A 160 4.06 -19.65 9.78
C ARG A 160 4.89 -19.67 8.49
N ASP A 161 4.47 -20.47 7.53
CA ASP A 161 5.13 -20.64 6.23
C ASP A 161 4.80 -19.52 5.22
N ARG A 162 3.93 -18.57 5.59
CA ARG A 162 3.57 -17.47 4.70
C ARG A 162 4.80 -16.64 4.38
N THR A 163 5.18 -16.63 3.11
CA THR A 163 6.26 -15.79 2.62
C THR A 163 5.84 -14.32 2.61
N VAL A 164 6.60 -13.49 3.29
CA VAL A 164 6.42 -12.03 3.30
C VAL A 164 7.60 -11.34 2.64
N HIS A 165 7.36 -10.16 2.05
CA HIS A 165 8.39 -9.42 1.34
C HIS A 165 9.02 -8.36 2.25
N LEU A 166 10.32 -8.49 2.45
CA LEU A 166 11.13 -7.50 3.15
C LEU A 166 11.36 -6.29 2.24
N VAL A 167 11.24 -5.11 2.82
CA VAL A 167 11.29 -3.85 2.10
C VAL A 167 12.25 -2.88 2.76
N ARG A 168 12.83 -2.03 1.93
CA ARG A 168 13.60 -0.87 2.35
C ARG A 168 12.91 0.38 1.84
N LEU A 169 12.49 1.24 2.76
CA LEU A 169 12.04 2.60 2.41
C LEU A 169 13.23 3.41 1.91
N LEU A 170 13.04 4.09 0.78
CA LEU A 170 14.03 4.94 0.12
C LEU A 170 13.70 6.40 0.44
N GLY A 171 14.73 7.20 0.76
CA GLY A 171 14.61 8.63 1.10
C GLY A 171 14.68 9.55 -0.11
#